data_AF-A0A4Z1E627-F1
#
_entry.id   AF-A0A4Z1E627-F1
#
_cell.length_a   1.000
_cell.length_b   1.000
_cell.length_c   1.000
_cell.angle_alpha   90.00
_cell.angle_beta   90.00
_cell.angle_gamma   90.00
#
_symmetry.space_group_name_H-M   'P 1'
#
loop_
_entity.id
_entity.type
_entity.pdbx_description
1 polymer ?
#
loop_
_entity_poly.entity_id
_entity_poly.type
_entity_poly.pdbx_seq_one_letter_code
_entity_poly.pdbx_strand_id
1 'polypeptide(L)'
;MIRGDFSMFTAPYDPVFFLHHTQLDRLWWLWQQKDTQNRLYQYRGAAAFKSLEKASVKDLLLMGELVADIEVKDILDTESGISCYNY
;
A
#
# COMPACT_ATOMS: atom_id res chain seq x y z
N MET A 1 -20.20 -0.64 8.90
CA MET A 1 -19.75 -0.42 7.51
C MET A 1 -20.15 0.99 7.14
N ILE A 2 -19.19 1.88 6.87
CA ILE A 2 -19.48 3.27 6.49
C ILE A 2 -20.04 3.21 5.06
N ARG A 3 -21.28 3.66 4.86
CA ARG A 3 -21.99 3.64 3.57
C ARG A 3 -21.98 5.05 2.97
N GLY A 4 -21.92 5.15 1.64
CA GLY A 4 -21.86 6.43 0.91
C GLY A 4 -20.66 6.49 -0.04
N ASP A 5 -19.99 7.64 -0.11
CA ASP A 5 -18.82 7.87 -0.98
C ASP A 5 -17.68 6.86 -0.75
N PHE A 6 -17.59 6.29 0.46
CA PHE A 6 -16.63 5.24 0.80
C PHE A 6 -16.75 3.97 -0.07
N SER A 7 -17.87 3.78 -0.75
CA SER A 7 -18.11 2.64 -1.66
C SER A 7 -17.78 2.94 -3.12
N MET A 8 -17.31 4.16 -3.41
CA MET A 8 -17.02 4.65 -4.75
C MET A 8 -15.56 5.05 -4.87
N PHE A 9 -15.10 5.35 -6.10
CA PHE A 9 -13.77 5.91 -6.33
C PHE A 9 -13.57 7.29 -5.68
N THR A 10 -14.66 7.92 -5.22
CA THR A 10 -14.68 9.18 -4.47
C THR A 10 -14.48 9.00 -2.96
N ALA A 11 -14.22 7.78 -2.48
CA ALA A 11 -13.96 7.49 -1.07
C ALA A 11 -12.95 8.44 -0.40
N PRO A 12 -11.87 8.90 -1.05
CA PRO A 12 -10.94 9.86 -0.46
C PRO A 12 -11.54 11.23 -0.08
N TYR A 13 -12.76 11.57 -0.52
CA TYR A 13 -13.45 12.80 -0.11
C TYR A 13 -14.02 12.73 1.32
N ASP A 14 -14.17 11.53 1.89
CA ASP A 14 -14.50 11.36 3.30
C ASP A 14 -13.21 11.33 4.13
N PRO A 15 -13.01 12.22 5.12
CA PRO A 15 -11.78 12.25 5.92
C PRO A 15 -11.50 10.95 6.68
N VAL A 16 -12.52 10.13 6.95
CA VAL A 16 -12.35 8.81 7.59
C VAL A 16 -11.58 7.84 6.68
N PHE A 17 -11.46 8.13 5.38
CA PHE A 17 -10.73 7.31 4.41
C PHE A 17 -9.29 7.08 4.83
N PHE A 18 -8.61 8.15 5.20
CA PHE A 18 -7.21 8.08 5.59
C PHE A 18 -7.02 7.27 6.86
N LEU A 19 -7.86 7.48 7.88
CA LEU A 19 -7.81 6.71 9.14
C LEU A 19 -8.09 5.22 8.92
N HIS A 20 -9.03 4.90 8.03
CA HIS A 20 -9.32 3.52 7.65
C HIS A 20 -8.11 2.85 6.99
N HIS A 21 -7.49 3.53 6.01
CA HIS A 21 -6.30 3.03 5.34
C HIS A 21 -5.08 2.94 6.27
N THR A 22 -4.92 3.85 7.24
CA THR A 22 -3.89 3.74 8.29
C THR A 22 -4.06 2.47 9.12
N GLN A 23 -5.30 2.09 9.45
CA GLN A 23 -5.53 0.84 10.18
C GLN A 23 -5.26 -0.41 9.32
N LEU A 24 -5.56 -0.36 8.02
CA LEU A 24 -5.21 -1.44 7.09
C LEU A 24 -3.69 -1.60 6.97
N ASP A 25 -2.97 -0.49 6.84
CA ASP A 25 -1.51 -0.50 6.75
C ASP A 25 -0.88 -1.01 8.04
N ARG A 26 -1.41 -0.61 9.21
CA ARG A 26 -1.01 -1.18 10.50
C ARG A 26 -1.20 -2.70 10.57
N LEU A 27 -2.31 -3.23 10.06
CA LEU A 27 -2.55 -4.67 10.02
C LEU A 27 -1.56 -5.40 9.10
N TRP A 28 -1.23 -4.79 7.96
CA TRP A 28 -0.21 -5.27 7.05
C TRP A 28 1.18 -5.28 7.69
N TRP A 29 1.57 -4.18 8.32
CA TRP A 29 2.81 -4.05 9.09
C TRP A 29 2.91 -5.12 10.19
N LEU A 30 1.86 -5.29 11.01
CA LEU A 30 1.83 -6.35 12.04
C LEU A 30 1.99 -7.76 11.45
N TRP A 31 1.50 -7.99 10.22
CA TRP A 31 1.67 -9.26 9.53
C TRP A 31 3.11 -9.44 9.03
N GLN A 32 3.76 -8.39 8.53
CA GLN A 32 5.19 -8.40 8.14
C GLN A 32 6.08 -8.69 9.35
N GLN A 33 5.85 -8.00 10.49
CA GLN A 33 6.67 -8.12 11.70
C GLN A 33 6.67 -9.51 12.34
N LYS A 34 5.66 -10.34 12.06
CA LYS A 34 5.64 -11.74 12.54
C LYS A 34 6.70 -12.62 11.90
N ASP A 35 7.22 -12.26 10.72
CA ASP A 35 8.28 -12.99 10.02
C ASP A 35 8.93 -12.07 8.99
N THR A 36 9.61 -11.02 9.47
CA THR A 36 10.14 -9.94 8.63
C THR A 36 11.07 -10.46 7.53
N GLN A 37 11.87 -11.50 7.82
CA GLN A 37 12.81 -12.07 6.86
C GLN A 37 12.13 -12.62 5.60
N ASN A 38 10.95 -13.23 5.75
CA ASN A 38 10.22 -13.81 4.61
C ASN A 38 9.10 -12.91 4.09
N ARG A 39 8.59 -11.98 4.90
CA ARG A 39 7.36 -11.23 4.60
C ARG A 39 7.56 -9.79 4.16
N LEU A 40 8.69 -9.16 4.49
CA LEU A 40 8.93 -7.75 4.17
C LEU A 40 8.74 -7.47 2.67
N TYR A 41 9.30 -8.33 1.82
CA TYR A 41 9.19 -8.23 0.36
C TYR A 41 8.25 -9.27 -0.25
N GLN A 42 7.36 -9.87 0.55
CA GLN A 42 6.39 -10.82 0.05
C GLN A 42 5.24 -10.07 -0.64
N TYR A 43 5.38 -9.89 -1.94
CA TYR A 43 4.43 -9.18 -2.79
C TYR A 43 3.93 -10.10 -3.91
N ARG A 44 2.60 -10.25 -4.04
CA ARG A 44 1.95 -11.17 -5.00
C ARG A 44 0.63 -10.57 -5.48
N GLY A 45 0.27 -10.83 -6.73
CA GLY A 45 -0.97 -10.37 -7.33
C GLY A 45 -0.80 -10.17 -8.83
N ALA A 46 -1.77 -9.50 -9.45
CA ALA A 46 -1.62 -8.97 -10.79
C ALA A 46 -0.95 -7.58 -10.71
N ALA A 47 -0.07 -7.27 -11.66
CA ALA A 47 0.66 -5.99 -11.69
C ALA A 47 -0.28 -4.77 -11.87
N ALA A 48 -1.41 -4.96 -12.55
CA ALA A 48 -2.43 -3.94 -12.74
C ALA A 48 -3.83 -4.56 -12.85
N PHE A 49 -4.86 -3.71 -12.77
CA PHE A 49 -6.24 -4.13 -12.95
C PHE A 49 -6.43 -4.81 -14.31
N LYS A 50 -6.90 -6.06 -14.29
CA LYS A 50 -7.05 -6.95 -15.47
C LYS A 50 -5.73 -7.34 -16.18
N SER A 51 -4.56 -7.11 -15.57
CA SER A 51 -3.30 -7.63 -16.10
C SER A 51 -3.17 -9.13 -15.82
N LEU A 52 -2.56 -9.86 -16.75
CA LEU A 52 -2.12 -11.24 -16.55
C LEU A 52 -0.69 -11.31 -15.99
N GLU A 53 0.02 -10.19 -16.00
CA GLU A 53 1.38 -10.10 -15.48
C GLU A 53 1.36 -10.14 -13.95
N LYS A 54 2.31 -10.88 -13.39
CA LYS A 54 2.46 -10.99 -11.93
C LYS A 54 3.10 -9.74 -11.39
N ALA A 55 2.57 -9.26 -10.27
CA ALA A 55 3.12 -8.14 -9.55
C ALA A 55 4.54 -8.44 -9.05
N SER A 56 5.41 -7.46 -9.12
CA SER A 56 6.82 -7.51 -8.74
C SER A 56 7.15 -6.34 -7.82
N VAL A 57 8.11 -6.54 -6.92
CA VAL A 57 8.61 -5.48 -6.03
C VAL A 57 9.32 -4.36 -6.79
N LYS A 58 9.69 -4.58 -8.06
CA LYS A 58 10.31 -3.59 -8.95
C LYS A 58 9.30 -2.84 -9.80
N ASP A 59 8.01 -3.13 -9.65
CA ASP A 59 6.99 -2.40 -10.39
C ASP A 59 6.98 -0.94 -9.94
N LEU A 60 6.79 -0.05 -10.90
CA LEU A 60 6.66 1.38 -10.62
C LEU A 60 5.23 1.67 -10.19
N LEU A 61 5.10 2.24 -9.00
CA LEU A 61 3.86 2.79 -8.49
C LEU A 61 3.71 4.21 -9.04
N LEU A 62 2.70 4.40 -9.90
CA LEU A 62 2.40 5.70 -10.48
C LEU A 62 1.69 6.58 -9.45
N MET A 63 2.29 7.72 -9.11
CA MET A 63 1.80 8.58 -8.02
C MET A 63 0.95 9.76 -8.49
N GLY A 64 0.67 9.85 -9.79
CA GLY A 64 -0.30 10.79 -10.35
C GLY A 64 0.01 12.25 -10.03
N GLU A 65 1.28 12.64 -10.18
CA GLU A 65 1.83 14.00 -9.95
C GLU A 65 1.91 14.48 -8.49
N LEU A 66 1.42 13.71 -7.52
CA LEU A 66 1.52 14.07 -6.09
C LEU A 66 2.98 14.00 -5.59
N VAL A 67 3.71 13.01 -6.08
CA VAL A 67 5.13 12.79 -5.83
C VAL A 67 5.72 12.06 -7.06
N ALA A 68 7.04 11.96 -7.13
CA ALA A 68 7.69 11.15 -8.16
C ALA A 68 7.20 9.68 -8.09
N ASP A 69 7.18 9.01 -9.24
CA ASP A 69 6.90 7.58 -9.30
C ASP A 69 7.99 6.81 -8.56
N ILE A 70 7.58 5.83 -7.77
CA ILE A 70 8.43 5.11 -6.82
C ILE A 70 8.27 3.60 -7.02
N GLU A 71 9.32 2.83 -6.74
CA GLU A 71 9.22 1.38 -6.82
C GLU A 71 8.46 0.81 -5.61
N VAL A 72 7.71 -0.27 -5.82
CA VAL A 72 6.99 -0.96 -4.74
C VAL A 72 7.92 -1.35 -3.58
N LYS A 73 9.17 -1.76 -3.87
CA LYS A 73 10.15 -2.13 -2.85
C LYS A 73 10.41 -1.00 -1.85
N ASP A 74 10.33 0.26 -2.27
CA ASP A 74 10.70 1.42 -1.46
C ASP A 74 9.57 1.84 -0.49
N ILE A 75 8.37 1.26 -0.65
CA ILE A 75 7.19 1.51 0.20
C ILE A 75 6.90 0.32 1.13
N LEU A 76 7.27 -0.90 0.72
CA LEU A 76 6.99 -2.11 1.50
C LEU A 76 7.67 -2.12 2.88
N ASP A 77 8.75 -1.36 3.04
CA ASP A 77 9.43 -1.16 4.32
C ASP A 77 9.07 0.22 4.89
N THR A 78 8.39 0.22 6.04
CA THR A 78 7.92 1.46 6.69
C THR A 78 9.04 2.22 7.40
N GLU A 79 10.19 1.58 7.63
CA GLU A 79 11.33 2.12 8.38
C GLU A 79 12.57 2.36 7.49
N SER A 80 12.48 2.11 6.18
CA SER A 80 13.58 2.37 5.25
C SER A 80 13.15 3.09 3.97
N GLY A 81 14.15 3.59 3.23
CA GLY A 81 13.93 4.33 1.99
C GLY A 81 13.29 5.70 2.23
N ILE A 82 12.05 5.87 1.75
CA ILE A 82 11.29 7.14 1.83
C ILE A 82 10.39 7.23 3.07
N SER A 83 10.20 6.12 3.79
CA SER A 83 9.34 6.02 4.96
C SER A 83 10.15 5.84 6.24
N CYS A 84 9.74 6.52 7.32
CA CYS A 84 10.39 6.46 8.64
C CYS A 84 9.35 6.41 9.77
N TYR A 85 8.39 5.48 9.71
CA TYR A 85 7.33 5.38 10.71
C TYR A 85 7.07 3.95 11.17
N ASN A 86 6.46 3.84 12.35
CA ASN A 86 5.98 2.60 12.95
C ASN A 86 4.57 2.79 13.53
N TYR A 87 3.95 1.68 13.95
CA TYR A 87 2.54 1.62 14.41
C TYR A 87 2.36 1.05 15.82
#